data_AF-A0A951FF23-F1
#
_entry.id   AF-A0A951FF23-F1
#
_cell.length_a   1.000
_cell.length_b   1.000
_cell.length_c   1.000
_cell.angle_alpha   90.00
_cell.angle_beta   90.00
_cell.angle_gamma   90.00
#
_symmetry.space_group_name_H-M   'P 1'
#
loop_
_entity.id
_entity.type
_entity.pdbx_description
1 polymer ?
#
loop_
_entity_poly.entity_id
_entity_poly.type
_entity_poly.pdbx_seq_one_letter_code
_entity_poly.pdbx_strand_id
1 'polypeptide(L)' 'MSRDQLDEFRNLVLHDPELQTQLRSIADRRAFIERLLQLGAERGYQLTAEQIETALAEARRAWSRSRSVR' A
#
# COMPACT_ATOMS: atom_id res chain seq x y z
N MET A 1 -0.73 -2.53 -17.93
CA MET A 1 -1.03 -3.91 -17.50
C MET A 1 -0.55 -4.10 -16.06
N SER A 2 -1.05 -3.31 -15.10
CA SER A 2 -0.41 -3.22 -13.77
C SER A 2 -1.31 -2.73 -12.62
N ARG A 3 -2.61 -2.47 -12.86
CA ARG A 3 -3.54 -2.03 -11.80
C ARG A 3 -4.06 -3.23 -11.00
N ASP A 4 -4.30 -4.34 -11.69
CA ASP A 4 -4.79 -5.59 -11.08
C ASP A 4 -3.80 -6.18 -10.07
N GLN A 5 -2.49 -6.17 -10.36
CA GLN A 5 -1.47 -6.65 -9.41
C GLN A 5 -1.41 -5.84 -8.11
N LEU A 6 -1.64 -4.52 -8.21
CA LEU A 6 -1.67 -3.65 -7.04
C LEU A 6 -2.92 -3.91 -6.20
N ASP A 7 -4.06 -4.15 -6.83
CA ASP A 7 -5.31 -4.48 -6.13
C ASP A 7 -5.25 -5.88 -5.49
N GLU A 8 -4.66 -6.88 -6.16
CA GLU A 8 -4.41 -8.19 -5.58
C GLU A 8 -3.46 -8.12 -4.39
N PHE A 9 -2.35 -7.40 -4.53
CA PHE A 9 -1.41 -7.18 -3.44
C PHE A 9 -2.04 -6.44 -2.26
N ARG A 10 -2.86 -5.41 -2.55
CA ARG A 10 -3.62 -4.70 -1.53
C ARG A 10 -4.57 -5.65 -0.81
N ASN A 11 -5.30 -6.50 -1.53
CA ASN A 11 -6.17 -7.50 -0.92
C ASN A 11 -5.38 -8.47 -0.05
N LEU A 12 -4.23 -8.95 -0.50
CA LEU A 12 -3.36 -9.81 0.28
C LEU A 12 -2.94 -9.14 1.59
N VAL A 13 -2.48 -7.89 1.53
CA VAL A 13 -2.11 -7.11 2.73
C VAL A 13 -3.33 -6.92 3.64
N LEU A 14 -4.52 -6.63 3.10
CA LEU A 14 -5.74 -6.46 3.89
C LEU A 14 -6.28 -7.75 4.53
N HIS A 15 -5.97 -8.91 3.96
CA HIS A 15 -6.37 -10.21 4.51
C HIS A 15 -5.33 -10.81 5.46
N ASP A 16 -4.09 -10.28 5.46
CA ASP A 16 -3.02 -10.73 6.34
C ASP A 16 -2.78 -9.72 7.49
N PRO A 17 -3.29 -9.99 8.70
CA PRO A 17 -3.15 -9.07 9.83
C PRO A 17 -1.71 -8.94 10.35
N GLU A 18 -0.86 -9.93 10.08
CA GLU A 18 0.55 -9.89 10.47
C GLU A 18 1.30 -8.90 9.59
N LEU A 19 1.07 -8.95 8.27
CA LEU A 19 1.58 -7.96 7.33
C LEU A 19 1.09 -6.55 7.65
N GLN A 20 -0.18 -6.38 8.01
CA GLN A 20 -0.70 -5.08 8.44
C GLN A 20 0.02 -4.55 9.67
N THR A 21 0.32 -5.40 10.64
CA THR A 21 1.03 -5.00 11.86
C THR A 21 2.46 -4.58 11.55
N GLN A 22 3.16 -5.36 10.73
CA GLN A 22 4.51 -5.02 10.26
C GLN A 22 4.51 -3.70 9.50
N LEU A 23 3.60 -3.51 8.55
CA LEU A 23 3.50 -2.30 7.73
C LEU A 23 3.10 -1.06 8.57
N ARG A 24 2.21 -1.22 9.55
CA ARG A 24 1.82 -0.14 10.48
C ARG A 24 2.95 0.26 11.43
N SER A 25 3.90 -0.63 11.71
CA SER A 25 5.06 -0.33 12.56
C SER A 25 6.06 0.61 11.89
N ILE A 26 6.00 0.72 10.55
CA ILE A 26 6.92 1.56 9.77
C ILE A 26 6.37 2.99 9.71
N ALA A 27 6.99 3.90 10.47
CA ALA A 27 6.63 5.32 10.47
C ALA A 27 7.21 6.09 9.28
N ASP A 28 8.35 5.63 8.74
CA ASP A 28 9.02 6.30 7.62
C ASP A 28 8.36 5.91 6.29
N ARG A 29 7.96 6.93 5.52
CA ARG A 29 7.25 6.73 4.25
C ARG A 29 8.11 6.01 3.21
N ARG A 30 9.41 6.31 3.13
CA ARG A 30 10.31 5.65 2.18
C ARG A 30 10.54 4.20 2.59
N ALA A 31 10.81 3.93 3.86
CA ALA A 31 10.96 2.58 4.37
C ALA A 31 9.68 1.74 4.18
N PHE A 32 8.50 2.37 4.30
CA PHE A 32 7.21 1.72 4.06
C PHE A 32 7.07 1.30 2.60
N ILE A 33 7.38 2.20 1.66
CA ILE A 33 7.32 1.91 0.21
C ILE A 33 8.33 0.81 -0.14
N GLU A 34 9.56 0.92 0.34
CA GLU A 34 10.59 -0.11 0.11
C GLU A 34 10.15 -1.48 0.62
N ARG A 35 9.54 -1.55 1.81
CA ARG A 35 9.07 -2.82 2.35
C ARG A 35 7.91 -3.41 1.53
N LEU A 36 7.00 -2.57 1.04
CA LEU A 36 5.93 -3.02 0.14
C LEU A 36 6.48 -3.52 -1.21
N LEU A 37 7.51 -2.87 -1.75
CA LEU A 37 8.16 -3.31 -2.99
C LEU A 37 8.87 -4.65 -2.81
N GLN A 38 9.60 -4.83 -1.71
CA GLN A 38 10.21 -6.11 -1.36
C GLN A 38 9.16 -7.21 -1.20
N LEU A 39 8.10 -6.93 -0.45
CA LEU A 39 7.02 -7.90 -0.23
C LEU A 39 6.30 -8.25 -1.54
N GLY A 40 6.07 -7.27 -2.41
CA GLY A 40 5.54 -7.48 -3.74
C GLY A 40 6.42 -8.42 -4.56
N ALA A 41 7.73 -8.12 -4.63
CA ALA A 41 8.69 -8.94 -5.35
C ALA A 41 8.83 -10.37 -4.79
N GLU A 42 8.87 -10.53 -3.46
CA GLU A 42 8.88 -11.83 -2.77
C GLU A 42 7.68 -12.71 -3.14
N ARG A 43 6.54 -12.08 -3.47
CA ARG A 43 5.29 -12.76 -3.84
C ARG A 43 5.05 -12.81 -5.36
N GLY A 44 6.01 -12.33 -6.16
CA GLY A 44 5.92 -12.34 -7.62
C GLY A 44 5.14 -11.17 -8.25
N TYR A 45 4.79 -10.14 -7.47
CA TYR A 45 4.18 -8.92 -7.97
C TYR A 45 5.24 -7.92 -8.42
N GLN A 46 5.06 -7.33 -9.60
CA GLN A 46 5.94 -6.30 -10.14
C GLN A 46 5.36 -4.92 -9.84
N LEU A 47 5.50 -4.51 -8.58
CA LEU A 47 5.06 -3.20 -8.12
C LEU A 47 6.19 -2.17 -8.29
N THR A 48 5.82 -0.91 -8.56
CA THR A 48 6.77 0.20 -8.57
C THR A 48 6.49 1.20 -7.45
N ALA A 49 7.54 1.91 -7.02
CA ALA A 49 7.42 2.94 -5.99
C ALA A 49 6.35 3.98 -6.38
N GLU A 50 6.34 4.37 -7.65
CA GLU A 50 5.41 5.36 -8.20
C GLU A 50 3.94 4.90 -8.12
N GLN A 51 3.67 3.62 -8.37
CA GLN A 51 2.32 3.04 -8.23
C GLN A 51 1.86 3.06 -6.78
N ILE A 52 2.73 2.66 -5.85
CA ILE A 52 2.43 2.66 -4.41
C ILE A 52 2.21 4.09 -3.91
N GLU A 53 3.07 5.02 -4.31
CA GLU A 53 2.94 6.44 -3.96
C GLU A 53 1.63 7.03 -4.47
N THR A 54 1.26 6.73 -5.72
CA THR A 54 0.00 7.17 -6.31
C THR A 54 -1.19 6.63 -5.52
N ALA A 55 -1.20 5.33 -5.21
CA ALA A 55 -2.27 4.72 -4.42
C ALA A 55 -2.37 5.29 -2.99
N LEU A 56 -1.23 5.54 -2.33
CA LEU A 56 -1.20 6.20 -1.02
C LEU A 56 -1.72 7.65 -1.10
N ALA A 57 -1.36 8.38 -2.15
CA ALA A 57 -1.83 9.74 -2.37
C ALA A 57 -3.34 9.78 -2.65
N GLU A 58 -3.87 8.84 -3.44
CA GLU A 58 -5.30 8.68 -3.70
C GLU A 58 -6.08 8.32 -2.43
N ALA A 59 -5.60 7.35 -1.65
CA ALA A 59 -6.18 6.96 -0.37
C ALA A 59 -6.20 8.14 0.62
N ARG A 60 -5.11 8.91 0.69
CA ARG A 60 -5.02 10.10 1.54
C ARG A 60 -6.01 11.18 1.09
N ARG A 61 -6.17 11.42 -0.22
CA ARG A 61 -7.18 12.36 -0.76
C ARG A 61 -8.62 11.90 -0.49
N ALA A 62 -8.88 10.59 -0.48
CA ALA A 62 -10.18 10.03 -0.15
C ALA A 62 -10.52 10.21 1.34
N TRP A 63 -9.54 10.01 2.23
CA TRP A 63 -9.70 10.26 3.66
C TRP A 63 -9.84 11.74 4.01
N SER A 64 -9.06 12.61 3.36
CA SER A 64 -9.20 14.07 3.53
C SER A 64 -10.58 14.57 3.10
N ARG A 65 -11.19 13.94 2.07
CA ARG A 65 -12.57 14.25 1.67
C ARG A 65 -13.64 13.64 2.59
N SER A 66 -13.39 12.47 3.18
CA SER A 66 -14.32 11.86 4.16
C SER A 66 -14.29 12.53 5.53
N ARG A 67 -13.36 13.45 5.80
CA ARG A 67 -13.28 14.17 7.09
C ARG A 67 -14.16 15.44 7.15
N SER A 68 -15.24 15.45 6.38
CA SER A 68 -16.32 16.45 6.44
C SER A 68 -17.65 15.76 6.75
N VAL A 69 -17.73 15.09 7.89
CA VAL A 69 -18.99 14.90 8.63
C VAL A 69 -18.71 15.28 10.08
N ARG A 70 -19.58 16.16 10.57
CA ARG A 70 -19.63 16.91 11.83
C ARG A 70 -19.19 16.15 13.08
#